data_AF-A0A1G3RC23-F1
#
_entry.id   AF-A0A1G3RC23-F1
#
_cell.length_a   1.000
_cell.length_b   1.000
_cell.length_c   1.000
_cell.angle_alpha   90.00
_cell.angle_beta   90.00
_cell.angle_gamma   90.00
#
_symmetry.space_group_name_H-M   'P 1'
#
loop_
_entity.id
_entity.type
_entity.pdbx_description
1 polymer ?
#
loop_
_entity_poly.entity_id
_entity_poly.type
_entity_poly.pdbx_seq_one_letter_code
_entity_poly.pdbx_strand_id
1 'polypeptide(L)'
;MDSMAGFVLTLSRLGVGAIGTFFAILLWSQTRDVAWVLVIIGTLVAYAEVMFSTLEVFGIVSGELLSVSGIPVLRLALANLPMLLLTCAFISVIARRRGR
;
A
#
# COMPACT_ATOMS: atom_id res chain seq x y z
N MET A 1 15.57 -24.44 5.52
CA MET A 1 16.45 -23.34 5.05
C MET A 1 15.63 -22.14 4.56
N ASP A 2 14.31 -22.15 4.84
CA ASP A 2 13.29 -21.27 4.26
C ASP A 2 12.97 -20.05 5.12
N SER A 3 13.37 -20.06 6.40
CA SER A 3 13.16 -18.93 7.33
C SER A 3 14.04 -17.72 7.00
N MET A 4 15.29 -17.94 6.59
CA MET A 4 16.22 -16.86 6.24
C MET A 4 15.76 -16.11 4.98
N ALA A 5 15.29 -16.85 3.97
CA ALA A 5 14.79 -16.26 2.73
C ALA A 5 13.54 -15.39 2.97
N GLY A 6 12.57 -15.89 3.77
CA GLY A 6 11.38 -15.14 4.13
C GLY A 6 11.70 -13.86 4.93
N PHE A 7 12.68 -13.93 5.82
CA PHE A 7 13.14 -12.78 6.59
C PHE A 7 13.78 -11.70 5.70
N VAL A 8 14.69 -12.09 4.79
CA VAL A 8 15.34 -11.17 3.85
C VAL A 8 14.32 -10.53 2.89
N LEU A 9 13.33 -11.29 2.43
CA LEU A 9 12.23 -10.75 1.62
C LEU A 9 11.41 -9.71 2.38
N THR A 10 11.10 -9.97 3.65
CA THR A 10 10.34 -9.04 4.49
C THR A 10 11.12 -7.75 4.73
N LEU A 11 12.41 -7.85 5.09
CA LEU A 11 13.30 -6.69 5.27
C LEU A 11 13.46 -5.85 4.00
N SER A 12 13.62 -6.49 2.84
CA SER A 12 13.76 -5.78 1.57
C SER A 12 12.49 -5.02 1.20
N ARG A 13 11.31 -5.64 1.35
CA ARG A 13 10.01 -4.97 1.17
C ARG A 13 9.85 -3.79 2.12
N LEU A 14 10.26 -3.96 3.38
CA LEU A 14 10.23 -2.90 4.39
C LEU A 14 11.07 -1.69 3.97
N GLY A 15 12.35 -1.94 3.62
CA GLY A 15 13.28 -0.87 3.27
C GLY A 15 12.89 -0.14 1.99
N VAL A 16 12.57 -0.88 0.92
CA VAL A 16 12.17 -0.29 -0.36
C VAL A 16 10.84 0.45 -0.21
N GLY A 17 9.87 -0.13 0.52
CA GLY A 17 8.60 0.50 0.80
C GLY A 17 8.73 1.79 1.62
N ALA A 18 9.64 1.83 2.60
CA ALA A 18 9.92 3.02 3.40
C ALA A 18 10.49 4.15 2.53
N ILE A 19 11.46 3.84 1.67
CA ILE A 19 12.03 4.82 0.73
C ILE A 19 10.93 5.34 -0.22
N GLY A 20 10.15 4.44 -0.83
CA GLY A 20 9.06 4.82 -1.74
C GLY A 20 8.03 5.72 -1.05
N THR A 21 7.64 5.38 0.17
CA THR A 21 6.70 6.18 0.97
C THR A 21 7.27 7.55 1.32
N PHE A 22 8.55 7.62 1.69
CA PHE A 22 9.22 8.88 1.99
C PHE A 22 9.18 9.84 0.79
N PHE A 23 9.55 9.36 -0.40
CA PHE A 23 9.45 10.15 -1.62
C PHE A 23 8.01 10.51 -1.98
N ALA A 24 7.05 9.62 -1.75
CA ALA A 24 5.64 9.90 -1.98
C ALA A 24 5.11 11.04 -1.07
N ILE A 25 5.51 11.06 0.21
CA ILE A 25 5.19 12.15 1.14
C ILE A 25 5.86 13.45 0.72
N LEU A 26 7.12 13.43 0.28
CA LEU A 26 7.79 14.62 -0.24
C LEU A 26 7.03 15.19 -1.46
N LEU A 27 6.60 14.32 -2.36
CA LEU A 27 5.83 14.69 -3.55
C LEU A 27 4.44 15.27 -3.22
N TRP A 28 3.83 14.85 -2.10
CA TRP A 28 2.53 15.37 -1.64
C TRP A 28 2.56 16.88 -1.48
N SER A 29 3.65 17.44 -0.92
CA SER A 29 3.76 18.89 -0.70
C SER A 29 3.86 19.70 -1.99
N GLN A 30 4.28 19.07 -3.09
CA GLN A 30 4.56 19.72 -4.38
C GLN A 30 3.43 19.55 -5.40
N THR A 31 2.51 18.60 -5.20
CA THR A 31 1.49 18.24 -6.19
C THR A 31 0.09 18.65 -5.75
N ARG A 32 -0.62 19.41 -6.60
CA ARG A 32 -2.04 19.80 -6.38
C ARG A 32 -3.02 19.01 -7.24
N ASP A 33 -2.52 18.06 -8.01
CA ASP A 33 -3.31 17.29 -8.95
C ASP A 33 -3.90 16.03 -8.27
N VAL A 34 -5.20 15.81 -8.45
CA VAL A 34 -5.93 14.68 -7.84
C VAL A 34 -5.34 13.30 -8.23
N ALA A 35 -4.80 13.14 -9.44
CA ALA A 35 -4.16 11.88 -9.85
C ALA A 35 -2.90 11.62 -9.02
N TRP A 36 -2.08 12.65 -8.82
CA TRP A 36 -0.86 12.52 -8.05
C TRP A 36 -1.17 12.23 -6.58
N VAL A 37 -2.18 12.88 -6.02
CA VAL A 37 -2.65 12.56 -4.66
C VAL A 37 -3.11 11.09 -4.56
N LEU A 38 -3.87 10.58 -5.52
CA LEU A 38 -4.31 9.17 -5.52
C LEU A 38 -3.13 8.18 -5.62
N VAL A 39 -2.12 8.47 -6.44
CA VAL A 39 -0.89 7.66 -6.52
C VAL A 39 -0.14 7.66 -5.18
N ILE A 40 -0.03 8.83 -4.54
CA ILE A 40 0.65 8.94 -3.27
C ILE A 40 -0.10 8.14 -2.19
N ILE A 41 -1.41 8.34 -2.04
CA ILE A 41 -2.22 7.57 -1.07
C ILE A 41 -2.10 6.07 -1.37
N GLY A 42 -2.15 5.65 -2.65
CA GLY A 42 -1.95 4.25 -3.04
C GLY A 42 -0.61 3.69 -2.56
N THR A 43 0.45 4.48 -2.67
CA THR A 43 1.80 4.12 -2.19
C THR A 43 1.85 4.00 -0.66
N LEU A 44 1.22 4.94 0.06
CA LEU A 44 1.14 4.87 1.53
C LEU A 44 0.39 3.62 2.00
N VAL A 45 -0.74 3.30 1.36
CA VAL A 45 -1.53 2.11 1.71
C VAL A 45 -0.75 0.83 1.37
N ALA A 46 -0.03 0.79 0.26
CA ALA A 46 0.82 -0.36 -0.08
C ALA A 46 1.90 -0.58 0.99
N TYR A 47 2.51 0.49 1.49
CA TYR A 47 3.47 0.38 2.58
C TYR A 47 2.81 -0.02 3.91
N ALA A 48 1.59 0.45 4.18
CA ALA A 48 0.82 0.00 5.34
C ALA A 48 0.53 -1.50 5.30
N GLU A 49 0.27 -2.09 4.12
CA GLU A 49 0.14 -3.54 3.94
C GLU A 49 1.43 -4.28 4.31
N VAL A 50 2.59 -3.81 3.82
CA VAL A 50 3.89 -4.39 4.17
C VAL A 50 4.15 -4.31 5.68
N MET A 51 3.84 -3.18 6.30
CA MET A 51 3.94 -3.00 7.76
C MET A 51 3.03 -3.98 8.50
N PHE A 52 1.77 -4.10 8.08
CA PHE A 52 0.80 -5.00 8.70
C PHE A 52 1.24 -6.47 8.60
N SER A 53 1.65 -6.91 7.41
CA SER A 53 2.19 -8.26 7.21
C SER A 53 3.44 -8.51 8.05
N THR A 54 4.28 -7.50 8.24
CA THR A 54 5.46 -7.60 9.11
C THR A 54 5.05 -7.79 10.56
N LEU A 55 4.08 -7.02 11.05
CA LEU A 55 3.54 -7.15 12.42
C LEU A 55 2.88 -8.51 12.67
N GLU A 56 2.20 -9.08 11.67
CA GLU A 56 1.66 -10.44 11.73
C GLU A 56 2.78 -11.48 11.88
N VAL A 57 3.85 -11.36 11.07
CA VAL A 57 5.00 -12.28 11.12
C VAL A 57 5.70 -12.23 12.48
N PHE A 58 5.79 -11.04 13.09
CA PHE A 58 6.33 -10.88 14.45
C PHE A 58 5.37 -11.32 15.56
N GLY A 59 4.13 -11.72 15.23
CA GLY A 59 3.12 -12.13 16.21
C GLY A 59 2.55 -11.00 17.05
N ILE A 60 2.79 -9.74 16.66
CA ILE A 60 2.27 -8.55 17.37
C ILE A 60 0.79 -8.35 17.06
N VAL A 61 0.39 -8.67 15.83
CA VAL A 61 -0.97 -8.52 15.33
C VAL A 61 -1.53 -9.87 14.92
N SER A 62 -2.74 -10.19 15.37
CA SER A 62 -3.48 -11.36 14.92
C SER A 62 -4.24 -11.02 13.63
N GLY A 63 -4.10 -11.85 12.60
CA GLY A 63 -4.80 -11.66 11.31
C GLY A 63 -6.33 -11.72 11.39
N GLU A 64 -6.88 -11.99 12.59
CA GLU A 64 -8.31 -11.99 12.89
C GLU A 64 -8.83 -10.69 13.50
N LEU A 65 -8.01 -9.63 13.62
CA LEU A 65 -8.43 -8.34 14.19
C LEU A 65 -9.77 -7.83 13.61
N LEU A 66 -10.02 -8.08 12.33
CA LEU A 66 -11.28 -7.77 11.63
C LEU A 66 -11.66 -8.92 10.68
N SER A 67 -12.02 -10.06 11.26
CA SER A 67 -12.58 -11.20 10.52
C SER A 67 -14.11 -11.10 10.45
N VAL A 68 -14.68 -11.20 9.24
CA VAL A 68 -16.13 -11.35 9.03
C VAL A 68 -16.34 -12.67 8.31
N SER A 69 -17.09 -13.58 8.91
CA SER A 69 -17.36 -14.91 8.33
C SER A 69 -16.10 -15.71 7.97
N GLY A 70 -15.01 -15.58 8.75
CA GLY A 70 -13.73 -16.25 8.50
C GLY A 70 -12.85 -15.59 7.45
N ILE A 71 -13.29 -14.48 6.84
CA ILE A 71 -12.50 -13.72 5.87
C ILE A 71 -11.81 -12.55 6.59
N PRO A 72 -10.48 -12.43 6.53
CA PRO A 72 -9.75 -11.30 7.12
C PRO A 72 -9.95 -10.06 6.24
N VAL A 73 -11.02 -9.31 6.52
CA VAL A 73 -11.47 -8.18 5.68
C VAL A 73 -10.42 -7.09 5.60
N LEU A 74 -9.74 -6.81 6.72
CA LEU A 74 -8.67 -5.80 6.77
C LEU A 74 -7.52 -6.18 5.83
N ARG A 75 -7.07 -7.44 5.87
CA ARG A 75 -5.99 -7.93 5.00
C ARG A 75 -6.40 -7.87 3.54
N LEU A 76 -7.63 -8.25 3.23
CA LEU A 76 -8.18 -8.16 1.87
C LEU A 76 -8.25 -6.71 1.39
N ALA A 77 -8.68 -5.78 2.25
CA ALA A 77 -8.73 -4.37 1.95
C ALA A 77 -7.32 -3.83 1.69
N LEU A 78 -6.37 -4.00 2.61
CA LEU A 78 -5.00 -3.50 2.47
C LEU A 78 -4.28 -4.07 1.24
N ALA A 79 -4.56 -5.32 0.85
CA ALA A 79 -3.97 -5.93 -0.34
C ALA A 79 -4.50 -5.35 -1.66
N ASN A 80 -5.78 -4.95 -1.72
CA ASN A 80 -6.42 -4.51 -2.97
C ASN A 80 -6.55 -2.99 -3.09
N LEU A 81 -6.65 -2.27 -1.97
CA LEU A 81 -6.87 -0.84 -1.92
C LEU A 81 -5.78 -0.02 -2.64
N PRO A 82 -4.47 -0.36 -2.56
CA PRO A 82 -3.43 0.33 -3.34
C PRO A 82 -3.69 0.25 -4.85
N MET A 83 -4.03 -0.94 -5.35
CA MET A 83 -4.30 -1.18 -6.75
C MET A 83 -5.54 -0.37 -7.20
N LEU A 84 -6.60 -0.36 -6.38
CA LEU A 84 -7.80 0.43 -6.64
C LEU A 84 -7.51 1.94 -6.72
N LEU A 85 -6.69 2.46 -5.79
CA LEU A 85 -6.29 3.87 -5.79
C LEU A 85 -5.49 4.24 -7.04
N LEU A 86 -4.56 3.37 -7.46
CA LEU A 86 -3.82 3.56 -8.71
C LEU A 86 -4.72 3.50 -9.94
N THR A 87 -5.68 2.56 -9.99
CA THR A 87 -6.68 2.51 -11.06
C THR A 87 -7.48 3.81 -11.13
N CYS A 88 -7.97 4.32 -9.99
CA CYS A 88 -8.65 5.60 -9.91
C CYS A 88 -7.75 6.76 -10.37
N ALA A 89 -6.46 6.75 -10.02
CA ALA A 89 -5.50 7.74 -10.48
C ALA A 89 -5.40 7.76 -12.00
N PHE A 90 -5.22 6.59 -12.63
CA PHE A 90 -5.15 6.47 -14.08
C PHE A 90 -6.45 6.91 -14.77
N ILE A 91 -7.60 6.50 -14.25
CA ILE A 91 -8.92 6.94 -14.75
C ILE A 91 -9.03 8.47 -14.69
N SER A 92 -8.59 9.10 -13.59
CA SER A 92 -8.67 10.56 -13.44
C SER A 92 -7.80 11.30 -14.47
N VAL A 93 -6.66 10.74 -14.88
CA VAL A 93 -5.80 11.31 -15.92
C VAL A 93 -6.46 11.16 -17.30
N ILE A 94 -7.01 9.98 -17.60
CA ILE A 94 -7.69 9.70 -18.87
C ILE A 94 -8.92 10.59 -19.04
N ALA A 95 -9.74 10.72 -17.99
CA ALA A 95 -10.94 11.55 -17.99
C ALA A 95 -10.61 13.03 -18.27
N ARG A 96 -9.53 13.55 -17.66
CA ARG A 96 -9.09 14.93 -17.88
C ARG A 96 -8.55 15.20 -19.28
N ARG A 97 -8.00 14.19 -19.96
CA ARG A 97 -7.55 14.31 -21.37
C ARG A 97 -8.70 14.28 -22.38
N ARG A 98 -9.84 13.69 -22.04
CA ARG A 98 -11.04 13.68 -22.91
C ARG A 98 -11.86 14.98 -22.85
N GLY A 99 -11.73 15.74 -21.77
CA GLY A 99 -12.45 17.00 -21.57
C GLY A 99 -11.69 18.25 -22.01
N ARG A 100 -10.48 18.11 -22.55
CA ARG A 100 -9.68 19.18 -23.20
C ARG A 100 -9.57 18.86 -24.68
#